data_AF-A0A832AP97-F1
#
_entry.id   AF-A0A832AP97-F1
#
_cell.length_a   1.000
_cell.length_b   1.000
_cell.length_c   1.000
_cell.angle_alpha   90.00
_cell.angle_beta   90.00
_cell.angle_gamma   90.00
#
_symmetry.space_group_name_H-M   'P 1'
#
loop_
_entity.id
_entity.type
_entity.pdbx_description
1 polymer ?
#
loop_
_entity_poly.entity_id
_entity_poly.type
_entity_poly.pdbx_seq_one_letter_code
_entity_poly.pdbx_strand_id
1 'polypeptide(L)'
;MDVWDLLQNVRSRYSDADARTKSDASLRNERRSHPRQKVEPLPAYLYIGADDFPVHILDISLTGACVKGSPIDLAEGDCVVLATTLGAYGPFVVVCNVSRAHLTADEAEIGLRFMALEQEDTNALFFFLYDLWQKAEAVKGTHELTGADRW
;
A
#
# COMPACT_ATOMS: atom_id res chain seq x y z
N MET A 1 -27.96 3.49 -6.91
CA MET A 1 -27.22 3.24 -5.66
C MET A 1 -26.42 4.50 -5.39
N ASP A 2 -26.69 5.18 -4.28
CA ASP A 2 -26.12 6.50 -3.96
C ASP A 2 -24.65 6.33 -3.50
N VAL A 3 -23.76 7.20 -3.99
CA VAL A 3 -22.35 7.23 -3.58
C VAL A 3 -22.25 7.45 -2.06
N TRP A 4 -23.23 8.15 -1.47
CA TRP A 4 -23.35 8.35 -0.03
C TRP A 4 -23.65 7.07 0.74
N ASP A 5 -24.48 6.17 0.21
CA ASP A 5 -24.76 4.86 0.81
C ASP A 5 -23.53 3.94 0.75
N LEU A 6 -22.73 4.05 -0.32
CA LEU A 6 -21.48 3.28 -0.44
C LEU A 6 -20.46 3.74 0.60
N LEU A 7 -20.29 5.06 0.77
CA LEU A 7 -19.35 5.62 1.75
C LEU A 7 -19.78 5.37 3.20
N GLN A 8 -21.08 5.38 3.49
CA GLN A 8 -21.63 5.00 4.80
C GLN A 8 -21.41 3.51 5.10
N ASN A 9 -21.61 2.63 4.11
CA ASN A 9 -21.36 1.19 4.27
C ASN A 9 -19.89 0.86 4.48
N VAL A 10 -19.00 1.55 3.75
CA VAL A 10 -17.55 1.42 3.95
C VAL A 10 -17.18 1.88 5.35
N ARG A 11 -17.65 3.04 5.79
CA ARG A 11 -17.39 3.58 7.14
C ARG A 11 -17.92 2.66 8.26
N SER A 12 -19.11 2.11 8.11
CA SER A 12 -19.73 1.19 9.08
C SER A 12 -18.92 -0.11 9.25
N ARG A 13 -18.39 -0.66 8.15
CA ARG A 13 -17.52 -1.85 8.20
C ARG A 13 -16.19 -1.60 8.93
N TYR A 14 -15.72 -0.35 8.94
CA TYR A 14 -14.49 0.02 9.65
C TYR A 14 -14.74 0.47 11.10
N SER A 15 -15.95 0.91 11.48
CA SER A 15 -16.27 1.24 12.88
C SER A 15 -16.59 0.01 13.73
N ASP A 16 -17.15 -1.04 13.13
CA ASP A 16 -17.55 -2.26 13.86
C ASP A 16 -16.39 -3.23 14.13
N ALA A 17 -15.23 -3.01 13.47
CA ALA A 17 -14.01 -3.77 13.72
C ALA A 17 -13.42 -3.48 15.12
N ASP A 18 -13.78 -2.36 15.75
CA ASP A 18 -13.32 -1.99 17.10
C ASP A 18 -14.19 -2.58 18.23
N ALA A 19 -15.36 -3.17 17.94
CA ALA A 19 -16.36 -3.51 18.96
C ALA A 19 -16.48 -5.01 19.32
N ARG A 20 -15.66 -5.90 18.76
CA ARG A 20 -15.77 -7.36 19.03
C ARG A 20 -14.48 -7.98 19.56
N THR A 21 -14.12 -7.58 20.78
CA THR A 21 -13.17 -8.34 21.61
C THR A 21 -13.86 -9.57 22.20
N LYS A 22 -13.80 -10.71 21.50
CA LYS A 22 -13.97 -12.02 22.11
C LYS A 22 -12.85 -12.95 21.67
N SER A 23 -11.91 -13.12 22.61
CA SER A 23 -11.03 -14.26 22.84
C SER A 23 -10.77 -15.20 21.66
N ASP A 24 -9.60 -15.11 21.04
CA ASP A 24 -8.85 -16.32 20.75
C ASP A 24 -7.36 -16.04 20.52
N ALA A 25 -6.52 -17.01 20.86
CA ALA A 25 -5.08 -16.91 21.03
C ALA A 25 -4.24 -16.68 19.74
N SER A 26 -4.81 -16.03 18.72
CA SER A 26 -4.17 -15.67 17.42
C SER A 26 -3.51 -14.28 17.40
N LEU A 27 -3.72 -13.46 18.45
CA LEU A 27 -3.30 -12.06 18.57
C LEU A 27 -1.78 -11.82 18.77
N ARG A 28 -0.91 -12.65 18.19
CA ARG A 28 0.54 -12.42 18.15
C ARG A 28 1.01 -12.17 16.71
N ASN A 29 0.62 -11.04 16.10
CA ASN A 29 1.49 -10.26 15.18
C ASN A 29 0.82 -9.17 14.31
N GLU A 30 -0.45 -8.80 14.51
CA GLU A 30 -1.01 -7.67 13.75
C GLU A 30 -0.66 -6.32 14.39
N ARG A 31 0.60 -5.89 14.25
CA ARG A 31 1.07 -4.55 14.64
C ARG A 31 0.78 -3.48 13.58
N ARG A 32 0.04 -3.80 12.51
CA ARG A 32 -0.18 -2.90 11.37
C ARG A 32 -1.62 -2.38 11.40
N SER A 33 -1.78 -1.06 11.37
CA SER A 33 -3.09 -0.40 11.31
C SER A 33 -3.76 -0.50 9.95
N HIS A 34 -3.01 -0.78 8.88
CA HIS A 34 -3.56 -0.92 7.52
C HIS A 34 -2.96 -2.10 6.76
N PRO A 35 -3.78 -2.87 6.03
CA PRO A 35 -3.31 -3.95 5.18
C PRO A 35 -2.48 -3.39 4.02
N ARG A 36 -1.38 -4.08 3.67
CA ARG A 36 -0.57 -3.76 2.50
C ARG A 36 -1.04 -4.60 1.33
N GLN A 37 -1.17 -3.99 0.17
CA GLN A 37 -1.41 -4.72 -1.07
C GLN A 37 -0.12 -4.88 -1.83
N LYS A 38 0.17 -6.13 -2.21
CA LYS A 38 1.23 -6.40 -3.17
C LYS A 38 0.80 -5.83 -4.50
N VAL A 39 1.71 -5.13 -5.16
CA VAL A 39 1.51 -4.63 -6.51
C VAL A 39 2.49 -5.34 -7.44
N GLU A 40 2.14 -5.45 -8.72
CA GLU A 40 3.18 -5.61 -9.73
C GLU A 40 4.15 -4.44 -9.58
N PRO A 41 5.48 -4.64 -9.75
CA PRO A 41 6.47 -3.61 -9.50
C PRO A 41 6.09 -2.29 -10.18
N LEU A 42 5.60 -1.33 -9.37
CA LEU A 42 5.04 -0.09 -9.88
C LEU A 42 6.19 0.92 -10.01
N PRO A 43 6.47 1.43 -11.23
CA PRO A 43 7.56 2.39 -11.42
C PRO A 43 7.35 3.65 -10.59
N ALA A 44 8.41 4.12 -9.95
CA ALA A 44 8.39 5.29 -9.09
C ALA A 44 9.76 5.96 -9.08
N TYR A 45 9.81 7.14 -8.46
CA TYR A 45 11.03 7.90 -8.22
C TYR A 45 11.12 8.25 -6.74
N LEU A 46 12.33 8.16 -6.18
CA LEU A 46 12.68 8.79 -4.91
C LEU A 46 13.46 10.07 -5.19
N TYR A 47 13.01 11.18 -4.62
CA TYR A 47 13.79 12.42 -4.59
C TYR A 47 14.44 12.59 -3.23
N ILE A 48 15.76 12.75 -3.25
CA ILE A 48 16.61 12.93 -2.07
C ILE A 48 17.45 14.19 -2.30
N GLY A 49 17.08 15.29 -1.67
CA GLY A 49 17.70 16.58 -1.96
C GLY A 49 17.44 17.01 -3.40
N ALA A 50 18.50 17.07 -4.22
CA ALA A 50 18.44 17.45 -5.63
C ALA A 50 18.50 16.25 -6.59
N ASP A 51 18.72 15.04 -6.07
CA ASP A 51 18.92 13.83 -6.87
C ASP A 51 17.62 13.02 -6.97
N ASP A 52 17.41 12.38 -8.12
CA ASP A 52 16.29 11.49 -8.39
C ASP A 52 16.75 10.07 -8.68
N PHE A 53 16.11 9.10 -8.04
CA PHE A 53 16.44 7.68 -8.14
C PHE A 53 15.25 6.90 -8.67
N PRO A 54 15.37 6.21 -9.82
CA PRO A 54 14.32 5.33 -10.30
C PRO A 54 14.20 4.10 -9.39
N VAL A 55 13.01 3.84 -8.88
CA VAL A 55 12.71 2.72 -7.97
C VAL A 55 11.43 1.99 -8.40
N HIS A 56 11.15 0.87 -7.74
CA HIS A 56 9.89 0.15 -7.90
C HIS A 56 9.18 0.00 -6.56
N ILE A 57 7.89 0.30 -6.52
CA ILE A 57 7.04 -0.01 -5.36
C ILE A 57 6.64 -1.49 -5.44
N LEU A 58 6.92 -2.26 -4.39
CA LEU A 58 6.61 -3.68 -4.26
C LEU A 58 5.26 -3.91 -3.55
N ASP A 59 4.99 -3.09 -2.54
CA ASP A 59 3.72 -3.07 -1.82
C ASP A 59 3.37 -1.65 -1.39
N ILE A 60 2.08 -1.38 -1.27
CA ILE A 60 1.57 -0.07 -0.88
C ILE A 60 0.33 -0.21 0.01
N SER A 61 0.16 0.72 0.94
CA SER A 61 -1.00 0.88 1.80
C SER A 61 -1.32 2.36 1.95
N LEU A 62 -2.40 2.69 2.68
CA LEU A 62 -2.77 4.08 2.98
C LEU A 62 -1.72 4.86 3.80
N THR A 63 -0.76 4.18 4.42
CA THR A 63 0.21 4.81 5.35
C THR A 63 1.66 4.65 4.93
N GLY A 64 1.93 3.90 3.85
CA GLY A 64 3.29 3.67 3.43
C GLY A 64 3.42 2.76 2.23
N ALA A 65 4.66 2.57 1.82
CA ALA A 65 5.03 1.70 0.71
C ALA A 65 6.30 0.90 1.06
N CYS A 66 6.52 -0.20 0.36
CA CYS A 66 7.82 -0.84 0.26
C CYS A 66 8.38 -0.56 -1.13
N VAL A 67 9.63 -0.10 -1.21
CA VAL A 67 10.28 0.20 -2.48
C VAL A 67 11.60 -0.57 -2.60
N LYS A 68 11.96 -0.88 -3.84
CA LYS A 68 13.18 -1.58 -4.24
C LYS A 68 13.96 -0.77 -5.26
N GLY A 69 15.29 -0.87 -5.22
CA GLY A 69 16.20 -0.09 -6.07
C GLY A 69 16.60 1.24 -5.45
N SER A 70 16.40 1.39 -4.14
CA SER A 70 16.79 2.57 -3.39
C SER A 70 18.32 2.66 -3.24
N PRO A 71 18.89 3.87 -3.13
CA PRO A 71 20.28 4.07 -2.69
C PRO A 71 20.56 3.35 -1.37
N ILE A 72 21.80 2.85 -1.23
CA ILE A 72 22.25 2.03 -0.09
C ILE A 72 22.58 2.84 1.16
N ASP A 73 22.68 4.16 1.04
CA ASP A 73 23.06 5.10 2.10
C ASP A 73 21.86 5.66 2.87
N LEU A 74 20.63 5.33 2.48
CA LEU A 74 19.42 5.72 3.21
C LEU A 74 19.27 4.93 4.53
N ALA A 75 19.09 5.68 5.62
CA ALA A 75 18.91 5.17 6.96
C ALA A 75 17.48 5.36 7.47
N GLU A 76 17.10 4.59 8.49
CA GLU A 76 15.82 4.79 9.20
C GLU A 76 15.75 6.21 9.78
N GLY A 77 14.64 6.90 9.52
CA GLY A 77 14.42 8.29 9.92
C GLY A 77 14.69 9.32 8.83
N ASP A 78 15.38 8.93 7.75
CA ASP A 78 15.63 9.85 6.64
C ASP A 78 14.33 10.27 5.94
N CYS A 79 14.30 11.54 5.50
CA CYS A 79 13.16 12.12 4.83
C CYS A 79 13.40 12.12 3.31
N VAL A 80 12.46 11.55 2.56
CA VAL A 80 12.52 11.42 1.09
C VAL A 80 11.17 11.75 0.48
N VAL A 81 11.12 12.12 -0.80
CA VAL A 81 9.85 12.27 -1.52
C VAL A 81 9.68 11.08 -2.45
N LEU A 82 8.54 10.39 -2.33
CA LEU A 82 8.14 9.33 -3.25
C LEU A 82 7.21 9.92 -4.30
N ALA A 83 7.50 9.70 -5.58
CA ALA A 83 6.63 10.05 -6.68
C ALA A 83 6.34 8.84 -7.56
N THR A 84 5.07 8.65 -7.93
CA THR A 84 4.64 7.61 -8.86
C THR A 84 3.37 8.06 -9.60
N THR A 85 2.88 7.22 -10.51
CA THR A 85 1.58 7.39 -11.15
C THR A 85 0.69 6.22 -10.77
N LEU A 86 -0.46 6.50 -10.14
CA LEU A 86 -1.44 5.49 -9.74
C LEU A 86 -2.39 5.15 -10.91
N GLY A 87 -1.83 4.84 -12.07
CA GLY A 87 -2.61 4.56 -13.29
C GLY A 87 -3.61 5.67 -13.62
N ALA A 88 -4.90 5.34 -13.66
CA ALA A 88 -5.97 6.29 -13.98
C ALA A 88 -6.28 7.31 -12.88
N TYR A 89 -5.75 7.12 -11.67
CA TYR A 89 -5.98 8.02 -10.52
C TYR A 89 -5.00 9.21 -10.50
N GLY A 90 -4.04 9.24 -11.43
CA GLY A 90 -3.14 10.37 -11.61
C GLY A 90 -1.81 10.24 -10.86
N PRO A 91 -1.03 11.34 -10.84
CA PRO A 91 0.23 11.38 -10.13
C PRO A 91 0.00 11.30 -8.61
N PHE A 92 0.93 10.67 -7.91
CA PHE A 92 0.94 10.59 -6.46
C PHE A 92 2.34 10.96 -5.96
N VAL A 93 2.43 12.03 -5.18
CA VAL A 93 3.69 12.58 -4.67
C VAL A 93 3.54 12.79 -3.18
N VAL A 94 4.41 12.17 -2.39
CA VAL A 94 4.28 12.20 -0.93
C VAL A 94 5.64 12.25 -0.23
N VAL A 95 5.71 13.08 0.81
CA VAL A 95 6.86 13.13 1.73
C VAL A 95 6.80 11.91 2.65
N CYS A 96 7.91 11.18 2.69
CA CYS A 96 8.06 9.92 3.41
C CYS A 96 9.19 10.01 4.43
N ASN A 97 9.05 9.25 5.50
CA ASN A 97 10.19 8.83 6.33
C ASN A 97 10.55 7.39 6.04
N VAL A 98 11.84 7.10 5.95
CA VAL A 98 12.35 5.73 5.92
C VAL A 98 12.07 5.07 7.26
N SER A 99 11.34 3.97 7.24
CA SER A 99 10.88 3.22 8.42
C SER A 99 11.61 1.90 8.62
N ARG A 100 12.29 1.41 7.58
CA ARG A 100 13.18 0.24 7.59
C ARG A 100 14.07 0.28 6.35
N ALA A 101 15.29 -0.21 6.47
CA ALA A 101 16.18 -0.45 5.34
C ALA A 101 16.72 -1.88 5.37
N HIS A 102 16.61 -2.58 4.25
CA HIS A 102 17.20 -3.89 4.01
C HIS A 102 18.19 -3.77 2.85
N LEU A 103 19.47 -3.90 3.18
CA LEU A 103 20.54 -3.77 2.20
C LEU A 103 20.83 -5.11 1.53
N THR A 104 20.96 -5.09 0.20
CA THR A 104 21.61 -6.15 -0.57
C THR A 104 22.95 -5.63 -1.12
N ALA A 105 23.69 -6.46 -1.86
CA ALA A 105 25.02 -6.09 -2.35
C ALA A 105 25.02 -4.85 -3.28
N ASP A 106 23.94 -4.66 -4.06
CA ASP A 106 23.89 -3.66 -5.12
C ASP A 106 22.71 -2.67 -5.00
N GLU A 107 21.70 -2.97 -4.17
CA GLU A 107 20.48 -2.16 -4.02
C GLU A 107 19.87 -2.29 -2.62
N ALA A 108 19.10 -1.29 -2.19
CA ALA A 108 18.32 -1.35 -0.97
C ALA A 108 16.82 -1.58 -1.25
N GLU A 109 16.21 -2.43 -0.43
CA GLU A 109 14.76 -2.46 -0.21
C GLU A 109 14.46 -1.64 1.04
N ILE A 110 13.64 -0.59 0.92
CA ILE A 110 13.30 0.27 2.05
C ILE A 110 11.78 0.32 2.25
N GLY A 111 11.35 0.41 3.50
CA GLY A 111 9.97 0.71 3.84
C GLY A 111 9.80 2.20 4.09
N LEU A 112 8.80 2.79 3.49
CA LEU A 112 8.46 4.20 3.62
C LEU A 112 7.18 4.38 4.43
N ARG A 113 7.15 5.40 5.28
CA ARG A 113 5.94 5.88 5.98
C ARG A 113 5.57 7.26 5.46
N PHE A 114 4.33 7.44 5.03
CA PHE A 114 3.81 8.72 4.57
C PHE A 114 3.66 9.68 5.75
N MET A 115 4.20 10.90 5.63
CA MET A 115 4.19 11.88 6.72
C MET A 115 2.88 12.66 6.80
N ALA A 116 2.39 13.13 5.65
CA ALA A 116 1.11 13.81 5.52
C ALA A 116 0.58 13.53 4.11
N LEU A 117 -0.69 13.16 4.04
CA LEU A 117 -1.42 13.04 2.80
C LEU A 117 -2.51 14.10 2.79
N GLU A 118 -2.62 14.83 1.68
CA GLU A 118 -3.79 15.66 1.46
C GLU A 118 -5.01 14.77 1.22
N GLN A 119 -6.20 15.34 1.38
CA GLN A 119 -7.44 14.59 1.19
C GLN A 119 -7.56 14.06 -0.25
N GLU A 120 -7.10 14.82 -1.23
CA GLU A 120 -7.10 14.43 -2.65
C GLU A 120 -6.18 13.22 -2.89
N ASP A 121 -4.94 13.26 -2.40
CA ASP A 121 -4.00 12.13 -2.49
C ASP A 121 -4.51 10.89 -1.76
N THR A 122 -5.11 11.09 -0.59
CA THR A 122 -5.71 10.01 0.21
C THR A 122 -6.82 9.32 -0.58
N ASN A 123 -7.67 10.08 -1.25
CA ASN A 123 -8.76 9.54 -2.07
C ASN A 123 -8.22 8.80 -3.30
N ALA A 124 -7.25 9.38 -4.01
CA ALA A 124 -6.62 8.74 -5.17
C ALA A 124 -5.99 7.40 -4.79
N LEU A 125 -5.22 7.38 -3.69
CA LEU A 125 -4.59 6.17 -3.17
C LEU A 125 -5.64 5.15 -2.69
N PHE A 126 -6.70 5.60 -2.03
CA PHE A 126 -7.78 4.73 -1.59
C PHE A 126 -8.45 4.01 -2.76
N PHE A 127 -8.85 4.74 -3.81
CA PHE A 127 -9.50 4.13 -4.96
C PHE A 127 -8.55 3.21 -5.74
N PHE A 128 -7.28 3.59 -5.87
CA PHE A 128 -6.26 2.71 -6.44
C PHE A 128 -6.13 1.39 -5.69
N LEU A 129 -6.03 1.43 -4.36
CA LEU A 129 -5.97 0.23 -3.52
C LEU A 129 -7.26 -0.60 -3.59
N TYR A 130 -8.42 0.06 -3.68
CA TYR A 130 -9.70 -0.63 -3.83
C TYR A 130 -9.77 -1.43 -5.14
N ASP A 131 -9.34 -0.83 -6.24
CA ASP A 131 -9.30 -1.48 -7.55
C ASP A 131 -8.33 -2.67 -7.60
N LEU A 132 -7.17 -2.55 -6.94
CA LEU A 132 -6.23 -3.66 -6.80
C LEU A 132 -6.84 -4.83 -6.02
N TRP A 133 -7.58 -4.53 -4.96
CA TRP A 133 -8.25 -5.55 -4.15
C TRP A 133 -9.32 -6.29 -4.96
N GLN A 134 -10.18 -5.55 -5.67
CA GLN A 134 -11.21 -6.13 -6.54
C GLN A 134 -10.60 -7.07 -7.60
N LYS A 135 -9.49 -6.65 -8.23
CA LYS A 135 -8.77 -7.49 -9.19
C LYS A 135 -8.22 -8.76 -8.55
N ALA A 136 -7.65 -8.64 -7.35
CA ALA A 136 -7.12 -9.79 -6.62
C ALA A 136 -8.22 -10.78 -6.20
N GLU A 137 -9.42 -10.30 -5.83
CA GLU A 137 -10.57 -11.15 -5.51
C GLU A 137 -11.15 -11.85 -6.73
N ALA A 138 -11.25 -11.15 -7.87
CA ALA A 138 -11.73 -11.74 -9.13
C ALA A 138 -10.87 -12.93 -9.58
N VAL A 139 -9.54 -12.84 -9.39
CA VAL A 139 -8.60 -13.93 -9.68
C VAL A 139 -8.80 -15.14 -8.74
N LYS A 140 -9.12 -14.90 -7.46
CA LYS A 140 -9.39 -16.00 -6.51
C LYS A 140 -10.70 -16.72 -6.83
N GLY A 141 -11.76 -15.98 -7.16
CA GLY A 141 -13.06 -16.57 -7.52
C GLY A 141 -13.02 -17.37 -8.83
N THR A 142 -12.11 -17.07 -9.76
CA THR A 142 -11.92 -17.86 -10.99
C THR A 142 -11.20 -19.18 -10.75
N HIS A 143 -10.29 -19.25 -9.76
CA HIS A 143 -9.62 -20.50 -9.41
C HIS A 143 -10.55 -21.50 -8.70
N GLU A 144 -11.52 -21.03 -7.91
CA GLU A 144 -12.49 -21.92 -7.24
C GLU A 144 -13.47 -22.59 -8.21
N LEU A 145 -13.82 -21.93 -9.32
CA LEU A 145 -14.74 -22.48 -10.32
C LEU A 145 -14.10 -23.52 -11.26
N THR A 146 -12.77 -23.60 -11.32
CA THR A 146 -12.05 -24.57 -12.18
C THR A 146 -11.74 -25.90 -11.50
N GLY A 147 -12.00 -26.01 -10.20
CA GLY A 147 -11.76 -27.23 -9.41
C GLY A 147 -12.96 -28.19 -9.29
N ALA A 148 -14.15 -27.81 -9.79
CA ALA A 148 -15.38 -28.57 -9.59
C ALA A 148 -15.77 -29.53 -10.74
N ASP A 149 -15.15 -29.44 -11.92
CA ASP A 149 -15.47 -30.28 -13.08
C ASP A 149 -14.39 -31.34 -13.37
N ARG A 150 -14.14 -32.20 -12.39
CA ARG A 150 -13.49 -33.50 -12.62
C ARG A 150 -14.23 -34.60 -11.87
N TRP A 151 -15.31 -35.08 -12.48
CA TRP A 151 -15.90 -36.40 -12.24
C TRP A 151 -15.99 -37.13 -13.58
#